data_AF-A0A382Y827-F1
#
_entry.id   AF-A0A382Y827-F1
#
_cell.length_a   1.000
_cell.length_b   1.000
_cell.length_c   1.000
_cell.angle_alpha   90.00
_cell.angle_beta   90.00
_cell.angle_gamma   90.00
#
_symmetry.space_group_name_H-M   'P 1'
#
loop_
_entity.id
_entity.type
_entity.pdbx_description
1 polymer ?
#
loop_
_entity_poly.entity_id
_entity_poly.type
_entity_poly.pdbx_seq_one_letter_code
_entity_poly.pdbx_strand_id
1 'polypeptide(L)'
;KIPAEKIETIREMKNKYDLFGKRIAVLDTRIERMNSAVVADNLILQKGTLFFHYLNNQWGWFMNSNGDKFEGKYFGEIVGLKPHGKGTTTYPNGFKSGDGKVELVGEWKEGEPWDITRYNKSGEITAKWVNGVMVDESEGTGNVQGKAQYKDWEGNMHDTQDGADAANAGYMTDKAGD
;
A
#
# COMPACT_ATOMS: atom_id res chain seq x y z
N LYS A 1 10.03 -51.89 34.18
CA LYS A 1 8.95 -51.06 34.75
C LYS A 1 9.37 -49.59 34.65
N ILE A 2 8.53 -48.71 34.10
CA ILE A 2 8.83 -47.27 34.05
C ILE A 2 8.72 -46.72 35.48
N PRO A 3 9.71 -45.97 36.00
CA PRO A 3 9.63 -45.35 37.33
C PRO A 3 8.43 -44.40 37.45
N ALA A 4 7.74 -44.42 38.59
CA ALA A 4 6.55 -43.60 38.84
C ALA A 4 6.81 -42.10 38.63
N GLU A 5 8.01 -41.63 39.00
CA GLU A 5 8.44 -40.25 38.79
C GLU A 5 8.43 -39.85 37.31
N LYS A 6 8.87 -40.74 36.40
CA LYS A 6 8.84 -40.47 34.95
C LYS A 6 7.41 -40.42 34.41
N ILE A 7 6.49 -41.20 34.99
CA ILE A 7 5.06 -41.16 34.61
C ILE A 7 4.44 -39.84 35.04
N GLU A 8 4.79 -39.33 36.22
CA GLU A 8 4.29 -38.05 36.72
C GLU A 8 4.80 -36.88 35.88
N THR A 9 6.10 -36.86 35.54
CA THR A 9 6.65 -35.83 34.64
C THR A 9 5.96 -35.81 33.27
N ILE A 10 5.65 -36.97 32.71
CA ILE A 10 4.92 -37.06 31.43
C ILE A 10 3.50 -36.50 31.57
N ARG A 11 2.82 -36.75 32.70
CA ARG A 11 1.48 -36.20 32.97
C ARG A 11 1.52 -34.68 33.09
N GLU A 12 2.50 -34.14 33.82
CA GLU A 12 2.69 -32.70 33.96
C GLU A 12 2.97 -32.01 32.62
N MET A 13 3.82 -32.62 31.78
CA MET A 13 4.09 -32.10 30.44
C MET A 13 2.83 -32.06 29.58
N LYS A 14 2.03 -33.15 29.57
CA LYS A 14 0.76 -33.19 28.83
C LYS A 14 -0.21 -32.09 29.30
N ASN A 15 -0.36 -31.92 30.61
CA ASN A 15 -1.21 -30.87 31.16
C ASN A 15 -0.75 -29.46 30.75
N LYS A 16 0.57 -29.22 30.68
CA LYS A 16 1.13 -27.96 30.18
C LYS A 16 0.82 -27.76 28.69
N TYR A 17 1.01 -28.80 27.86
CA TYR A 17 0.68 -28.72 26.42
C TYR A 17 -0.80 -28.42 26.18
N ASP A 18 -1.70 -29.08 26.91
CA ASP A 18 -3.14 -28.82 26.82
C ASP A 18 -3.49 -27.38 27.24
N LEU A 19 -2.82 -26.86 28.27
CA LEU A 19 -2.99 -25.47 28.70
C LEU A 19 -2.48 -24.47 27.67
N PHE A 20 -1.35 -24.76 27.01
CA PHE A 20 -0.84 -23.94 25.91
C PHE A 20 -1.80 -23.94 24.73
N GLY A 21 -2.34 -25.10 24.34
CA GLY A 21 -3.37 -25.18 23.29
C GLY A 21 -4.59 -24.31 23.59
N LYS A 22 -5.08 -24.33 24.84
CA LYS A 22 -6.19 -23.45 25.28
C LYS A 22 -5.83 -21.97 25.22
N ARG A 23 -4.61 -21.60 25.60
CA ARG A 23 -4.12 -20.22 25.54
C ARG A 23 -4.00 -19.72 24.09
N ILE A 24 -3.54 -20.57 23.17
CA ILE A 24 -3.46 -20.25 21.73
C ILE A 24 -4.86 -19.98 21.17
N ALA A 25 -5.83 -20.87 21.42
CA ALA A 25 -7.20 -20.68 20.94
C ALA A 25 -7.85 -19.38 21.44
N VAL A 26 -7.58 -18.98 22.69
CA VAL A 26 -8.04 -17.70 23.25
C VAL A 26 -7.37 -16.51 22.59
N LEU A 27 -6.09 -16.62 22.23
CA LEU A 27 -5.36 -15.58 21.50
C LEU A 27 -5.87 -15.44 20.07
N ASP A 28 -6.11 -16.55 19.35
CA ASP A 28 -6.67 -16.55 18.00
C ASP A 28 -8.05 -15.86 17.99
N THR A 29 -8.92 -16.23 18.94
CA THR A 29 -10.24 -15.59 19.08
C THR A 29 -10.13 -14.10 19.41
N ARG A 30 -9.14 -13.69 20.22
CA ARG A 30 -8.88 -12.27 20.52
C ARG A 30 -8.37 -11.53 19.29
N ILE A 31 -7.50 -12.13 18.49
CA ILE A 31 -7.01 -11.56 17.24
C ILE A 31 -8.15 -11.42 16.24
N GLU A 32 -9.00 -12.43 16.07
CA GLU A 32 -10.19 -12.37 15.20
C GLU A 32 -11.17 -11.28 15.65
N ARG A 33 -11.42 -11.15 16.95
CA ARG A 33 -12.27 -10.09 17.52
C ARG A 33 -11.64 -8.71 17.40
N MET A 34 -10.33 -8.59 17.61
CA MET A 34 -9.59 -7.35 17.38
C MET A 34 -9.64 -6.98 15.91
N ASN A 35 -9.42 -7.92 15.00
CA ASN A 35 -9.53 -7.68 13.56
C ASN A 35 -10.96 -7.30 13.19
N SER A 36 -11.99 -7.92 13.78
CA SER A 36 -13.40 -7.59 13.51
C SER A 36 -13.82 -6.24 14.10
N ALA A 37 -13.36 -5.87 15.29
CA ALA A 37 -13.58 -4.56 15.91
C ALA A 37 -12.79 -3.46 15.17
N VAL A 38 -11.54 -3.74 14.80
CA VAL A 38 -10.73 -2.89 13.93
C VAL A 38 -11.40 -2.73 12.57
N VAL A 39 -11.97 -3.78 11.98
CA VAL A 39 -12.73 -3.70 10.71
C VAL A 39 -14.00 -2.86 10.85
N ALA A 40 -14.71 -2.91 11.98
CA ALA A 40 -15.86 -2.05 12.25
C ALA A 40 -15.46 -0.57 12.49
N ASP A 41 -14.29 -0.33 13.08
CA ASP A 41 -13.71 1.00 13.30
C ASP A 41 -12.89 1.50 12.08
N ASN A 42 -12.63 0.66 11.07
CA ASN A 42 -11.93 0.98 9.83
C ASN A 42 -12.84 1.61 8.75
N LEU A 43 -14.09 1.93 9.11
CA LEU A 43 -14.90 2.92 8.40
C LEU A 43 -14.58 4.36 8.86
N ILE A 44 -13.62 4.55 9.76
CA ILE A 44 -13.20 5.85 10.27
C ILE A 44 -11.99 6.33 9.47
N LEU A 45 -12.13 7.52 8.91
CA LEU A 45 -11.08 8.36 8.34
C LEU A 45 -9.90 8.46 9.33
N GLN A 46 -8.83 7.68 9.13
CA GLN A 46 -7.63 7.78 9.97
C GLN A 46 -6.56 8.57 9.24
N LYS A 47 -6.00 9.60 9.89
CA LYS A 47 -4.84 10.30 9.35
C LYS A 47 -3.57 9.48 9.66
N GLY A 48 -2.88 9.00 8.63
CA GLY A 48 -1.75 8.09 8.80
C GLY A 48 -0.77 8.12 7.63
N THR A 49 0.16 7.16 7.63
CA THR A 49 1.17 7.00 6.57
C THR A 49 0.93 5.69 5.83
N LEU A 50 1.02 5.72 4.50
CA LEU A 50 1.09 4.53 3.65
C LEU A 50 2.29 4.66 2.71
N PHE A 51 2.74 3.52 2.18
CA PHE A 51 3.82 3.41 1.23
C PHE A 51 3.32 2.74 -0.05
N PHE A 52 3.57 3.35 -1.21
CA PHE A 52 3.24 2.78 -2.50
C PHE A 52 4.48 2.13 -3.11
N HIS A 53 4.45 0.81 -3.27
CA HIS A 53 5.57 0.08 -3.86
C HIS A 53 5.12 -1.26 -4.45
N TYR A 54 6.03 -1.92 -5.15
CA TYR A 54 5.83 -3.25 -5.69
C TYR A 54 6.13 -4.32 -4.65
N LEU A 55 5.20 -5.24 -4.41
CA LEU A 55 5.35 -6.38 -3.50
C LEU A 55 4.46 -7.53 -3.97
N ASN A 56 4.96 -8.78 -3.92
CA ASN A 56 4.21 -9.98 -4.32
C ASN A 56 3.60 -9.89 -5.74
N ASN A 57 4.39 -9.40 -6.69
CA ASN A 57 4.03 -9.24 -8.09
C ASN A 57 2.90 -8.23 -8.38
N GLN A 58 2.68 -7.26 -7.49
CA GLN A 58 1.68 -6.22 -7.66
C GLN A 58 2.17 -4.89 -7.08
N TRP A 59 1.76 -3.79 -7.71
CA TRP A 59 1.84 -2.46 -7.10
C TRP A 59 0.68 -2.28 -6.14
N GLY A 60 0.88 -1.51 -5.07
CA GLY A 60 -0.18 -1.21 -4.13
C GLY A 60 0.26 -0.36 -2.95
N TRP A 61 -0.71 -0.03 -2.08
CA TRP A 61 -0.50 0.70 -0.84
C TRP A 61 -0.31 -0.25 0.35
N PHE A 62 0.74 0.00 1.13
CA PHE A 62 1.15 -0.81 2.26
C PHE A 62 1.44 0.05 3.49
N MET A 63 1.27 -0.51 4.69
CA MET A 63 1.54 0.22 5.94
C MET A 63 3.03 0.46 6.20
N ASN A 64 3.89 -0.40 5.68
CA ASN A 64 5.32 -0.40 5.96
C ASN A 64 6.09 -0.24 4.66
N SER A 65 7.12 0.60 4.67
CA SER A 65 8.12 0.69 3.60
C SER A 65 8.74 -0.68 3.29
N ASN A 66 9.03 -0.94 2.01
CA ASN A 66 9.82 -2.09 1.58
C ASN A 66 11.30 -1.73 1.34
N GLY A 67 11.67 -0.46 1.55
CA GLY A 67 13.02 0.07 1.33
C GLY A 67 13.37 0.40 -0.12
N ASP A 68 12.43 0.27 -1.08
CA ASP A 68 12.67 0.70 -2.45
C ASP A 68 12.85 2.22 -2.51
N LYS A 69 13.94 2.67 -3.12
CA LYS A 69 14.26 4.10 -3.24
C LYS A 69 13.21 4.89 -4.04
N PHE A 70 12.43 4.24 -4.88
CA PHE A 70 11.36 4.83 -5.69
C PHE A 70 9.97 4.61 -5.06
N GLU A 71 9.87 4.11 -3.82
CA GLU A 71 8.57 4.01 -3.18
C GLU A 71 7.92 5.39 -2.98
N GLY A 72 6.59 5.42 -3.09
CA GLY A 72 5.79 6.56 -2.69
C GLY A 72 5.54 6.54 -1.21
N LYS A 73 5.52 7.71 -0.58
CA LYS A 73 5.07 7.87 0.80
C LYS A 73 3.85 8.79 0.83
N TYR A 74 2.71 8.25 1.22
CA TYR A 74 1.51 9.01 1.48
C TYR A 74 1.41 9.40 2.95
N PHE A 75 0.97 10.62 3.21
CA PHE A 75 0.50 11.05 4.52
C PHE A 75 -0.82 11.79 4.36
N GLY A 76 -1.86 11.32 5.03
CA GLY A 76 -3.20 11.89 4.90
C GLY A 76 -4.26 10.96 5.44
N GLU A 77 -5.49 11.24 5.06
CA GLU A 77 -6.66 10.45 5.42
C GLU A 77 -6.63 9.07 4.71
N ILE A 78 -7.03 8.02 5.43
CA ILE A 78 -6.95 6.62 4.98
C ILE A 78 -8.29 5.95 5.28
N VAL A 79 -8.79 5.20 4.30
CA VAL A 79 -9.95 4.30 4.43
C VAL A 79 -9.57 2.97 3.78
N GLY A 80 -9.76 1.86 4.49
CA GLY A 80 -9.50 0.53 3.92
C GLY A 80 -8.07 0.31 3.39
N LEU A 81 -7.05 0.85 4.06
CA LEU A 81 -5.63 0.82 3.64
C LEU A 81 -5.33 1.53 2.31
N LYS A 82 -6.23 2.40 1.87
CA LYS A 82 -6.04 3.23 0.67
C LYS A 82 -6.07 4.70 1.06
N PRO A 83 -5.24 5.56 0.42
CA PRO A 83 -5.41 7.01 0.50
C PRO A 83 -6.84 7.43 0.20
N HIS A 84 -7.37 8.32 1.03
CA HIS A 84 -8.70 8.88 0.88
C HIS A 84 -8.69 10.32 1.38
N GLY A 85 -9.60 11.18 0.93
CA GLY A 85 -9.69 12.55 1.40
C GLY A 85 -8.38 13.33 1.24
N LYS A 86 -8.04 14.22 2.16
CA LYS A 86 -6.88 15.11 2.03
C LYS A 86 -5.57 14.46 2.45
N GLY A 87 -4.52 14.71 1.67
CA GLY A 87 -3.19 14.18 1.96
C GLY A 87 -2.05 14.74 1.10
N THR A 88 -0.94 14.03 1.12
CA THR A 88 0.22 14.30 0.28
C THR A 88 0.92 12.99 -0.02
N THR A 89 1.24 12.73 -1.29
CA THR A 89 2.14 11.66 -1.70
C THR A 89 3.46 12.24 -2.14
N THR A 90 4.57 11.75 -1.59
CA THR A 90 5.92 12.16 -1.96
C THR A 90 6.68 10.97 -2.52
N TYR A 91 7.34 11.19 -3.66
CA TYR A 91 8.33 10.28 -4.24
C TYR A 91 9.70 10.95 -4.13
N PRO A 92 10.52 10.62 -3.10
CA PRO A 92 11.76 11.35 -2.81
C PRO A 92 12.78 11.33 -3.97
N ASN A 93 12.84 10.21 -4.69
CA ASN A 93 13.72 10.02 -5.84
C ASN A 93 12.97 10.11 -7.17
N GLY A 94 11.72 10.58 -7.13
CA GLY A 94 10.85 10.57 -8.30
C GLY A 94 10.45 9.18 -8.74
N PHE A 95 10.13 9.10 -10.03
CA PHE A 95 9.85 7.85 -10.70
C PHE A 95 11.11 7.30 -11.39
N LYS A 96 11.06 6.04 -11.83
CA LYS A 96 12.20 5.40 -12.52
C LYS A 96 12.59 6.09 -13.83
N SER A 97 11.71 6.92 -14.40
CA SER A 97 11.93 7.80 -15.55
C SER A 97 12.93 8.94 -15.32
N GLY A 98 13.30 9.23 -14.07
CA GLY A 98 14.33 10.24 -13.76
C GLY A 98 13.81 11.65 -13.45
N ASP A 99 12.53 11.81 -13.09
CA ASP A 99 11.91 13.09 -12.74
C ASP A 99 12.57 13.82 -11.56
N GLY A 100 13.33 13.09 -10.72
CA GLY A 100 13.72 13.57 -9.39
C GLY A 100 12.51 13.74 -8.48
N LYS A 101 12.69 14.33 -7.29
CA LYS A 101 11.60 14.42 -6.29
C LYS A 101 10.28 14.90 -6.90
N VAL A 102 9.20 14.17 -6.62
CA VAL A 102 7.82 14.51 -7.01
C VAL A 102 6.94 14.60 -5.76
N GLU A 103 6.03 15.57 -5.72
CA GLU A 103 4.99 15.68 -4.70
C GLU A 103 3.61 15.79 -5.35
N LEU A 104 2.63 15.09 -4.80
CA LEU A 104 1.23 15.18 -5.18
C LEU A 104 0.45 15.65 -3.94
N VAL A 105 -0.29 16.75 -4.07
CA VAL A 105 -1.02 17.38 -2.96
C VAL A 105 -2.48 17.59 -3.39
N GLY A 106 -3.43 17.25 -2.51
CA GLY A 106 -4.85 17.53 -2.75
C GLY A 106 -5.79 16.50 -2.13
N GLU A 107 -6.70 15.94 -2.91
CA GLU A 107 -7.67 14.93 -2.47
C GLU A 107 -7.51 13.59 -3.20
N TRP A 108 -7.62 12.50 -2.44
CA TRP A 108 -7.57 11.13 -2.90
C TRP A 108 -8.93 10.45 -2.71
N LYS A 109 -9.22 9.46 -3.55
CA LYS A 109 -10.43 8.64 -3.43
C LYS A 109 -10.13 7.21 -3.79
N GLU A 110 -10.38 6.28 -2.87
CA GLU A 110 -10.11 4.84 -3.07
C GLU A 110 -8.67 4.54 -3.51
N GLY A 111 -7.71 5.32 -2.99
CA GLY A 111 -6.28 5.20 -3.28
C GLY A 111 -5.78 5.97 -4.49
N GLU A 112 -6.68 6.65 -5.20
CA GLU A 112 -6.41 7.35 -6.45
C GLU A 112 -6.34 8.87 -6.29
N PRO A 113 -5.58 9.57 -7.15
CA PRO A 113 -5.71 11.01 -7.33
C PRO A 113 -7.15 11.41 -7.70
N TRP A 114 -7.76 12.34 -6.96
CA TRP A 114 -9.09 12.88 -7.27
C TRP A 114 -9.01 14.35 -7.68
N ASP A 115 -8.63 15.22 -6.74
CA ASP A 115 -8.37 16.64 -6.99
C ASP A 115 -6.95 16.96 -6.54
N ILE A 116 -5.97 16.70 -7.42
CA ILE A 116 -4.54 16.71 -7.09
C ILE A 116 -3.79 17.73 -7.92
N THR A 117 -2.76 18.35 -7.33
CA THR A 117 -1.70 19.07 -8.05
C THR A 117 -0.37 18.35 -7.85
N ARG A 118 0.34 18.07 -8.95
CA ARG A 118 1.69 17.50 -8.94
C ARG A 118 2.74 18.61 -9.06
N TYR A 119 3.73 18.55 -8.19
CA TYR A 119 4.89 19.43 -8.17
C TYR A 119 6.17 18.65 -8.45
N ASN A 120 7.06 19.24 -9.24
CA ASN A 120 8.43 18.74 -9.38
C ASN A 120 9.34 19.23 -8.23
N LYS A 121 10.61 18.82 -8.25
CA LYS A 121 11.61 19.22 -7.23
C LYS A 121 11.81 20.73 -7.07
N SER A 122 11.51 21.52 -8.10
CA SER A 122 11.63 22.99 -8.10
C SER A 122 10.36 23.67 -7.56
N GLY A 123 9.31 22.90 -7.28
CA GLY A 123 8.00 23.43 -6.87
C GLY A 123 7.13 23.88 -8.04
N GLU A 124 7.50 23.56 -9.27
CA GLU A 124 6.70 23.89 -10.45
C GLU A 124 5.58 22.85 -10.61
N ILE A 125 4.39 23.32 -11.00
CA ILE A 125 3.26 22.45 -11.30
C ILE A 125 3.54 21.73 -12.62
N THR A 126 3.40 20.40 -12.61
CA THR A 126 3.65 19.56 -13.81
C THR A 126 2.45 18.72 -14.24
N ALA A 127 1.45 18.56 -13.38
CA ALA A 127 0.18 17.92 -13.72
C ALA A 127 -0.91 18.31 -12.70
N LYS A 128 -2.17 18.17 -13.09
CA LYS A 128 -3.33 18.29 -12.19
C LYS A 128 -4.32 17.17 -12.47
N TRP A 129 -5.04 16.74 -11.45
CA TRP A 129 -6.23 15.90 -11.56
C TRP A 129 -7.42 16.70 -11.08
N VAL A 130 -8.52 16.62 -11.83
CA VAL A 130 -9.80 17.23 -11.48
C VAL A 130 -10.87 16.17 -11.60
N ASN A 131 -11.55 15.87 -10.51
CA ASN A 131 -12.52 14.77 -10.42
C ASN A 131 -11.97 13.43 -10.95
N GLY A 132 -10.72 13.12 -10.61
CA GLY A 132 -10.03 11.89 -10.99
C GLY A 132 -9.49 11.86 -12.42
N VAL A 133 -9.68 12.93 -13.19
CA VAL A 133 -9.19 13.02 -14.58
C VAL A 133 -7.98 13.94 -14.62
N MET A 134 -6.87 13.43 -15.17
CA MET A 134 -5.69 14.27 -15.40
C MET A 134 -6.00 15.33 -16.44
N VAL A 135 -5.76 16.59 -16.10
CA VAL A 135 -5.89 17.74 -17.01
C VAL A 135 -4.49 18.21 -17.39
N ASP A 136 -4.12 18.00 -18.66
CA ASP A 136 -2.82 18.41 -19.19
C ASP A 136 -2.71 19.95 -19.25
N GLU A 137 -1.62 20.49 -18.71
CA GLU A 137 -1.12 21.83 -19.10
C GLU A 137 0.19 21.74 -19.91
N SER A 138 0.73 20.54 -20.14
CA SER A 138 1.85 20.30 -21.08
C SER A 138 1.97 18.82 -21.44
N GLU A 139 2.01 18.55 -22.75
CA GLU A 139 1.97 17.24 -23.42
C GLU A 139 2.69 16.09 -22.70
N GLY A 140 1.95 15.02 -22.38
CA GLY A 140 2.52 13.80 -21.82
C GLY A 140 1.55 12.63 -21.62
N THR A 141 0.58 12.49 -22.53
CA THR A 141 -0.24 11.28 -22.81
C THR A 141 -0.75 10.42 -21.65
N GLY A 142 -2.07 10.42 -21.45
CA GLY A 142 -2.79 9.19 -21.08
C GLY A 142 -3.97 9.40 -20.14
N ASN A 143 -5.18 9.47 -20.70
CA ASN A 143 -6.41 9.18 -19.95
C ASN A 143 -6.28 7.82 -19.26
N VAL A 144 -6.42 7.76 -17.94
CA VAL A 144 -6.60 6.49 -17.24
C VAL A 144 -7.76 6.61 -16.27
N GLN A 145 -8.96 6.38 -16.78
CA GLN A 145 -10.08 5.94 -15.97
C GLN A 145 -10.33 4.48 -16.35
N GLY A 146 -9.85 3.55 -15.51
CA GLY A 146 -10.05 2.10 -15.65
C GLY A 146 -8.85 1.34 -16.23
N LYS A 147 -8.37 0.36 -15.46
CA LYS A 147 -7.52 -0.78 -15.85
C LYS A 147 -6.40 -0.41 -16.84
N ALA A 148 -5.31 0.18 -16.33
CA ALA A 148 -4.11 0.32 -17.16
C ALA A 148 -3.41 -1.04 -17.29
N GLN A 149 -2.92 -1.32 -18.50
CA GLN A 149 -1.92 -2.34 -18.73
C GLN A 149 -0.55 -1.67 -18.66
N TYR A 150 0.39 -2.17 -17.85
CA TYR A 150 1.77 -1.69 -17.84
C TYR A 150 2.73 -2.76 -18.36
N LYS A 151 3.85 -2.32 -18.95
CA LYS A 151 4.94 -3.19 -19.38
C LYS A 151 6.02 -3.24 -18.30
N ASP A 152 6.44 -4.43 -17.93
CA ASP A 152 7.62 -4.59 -17.08
C ASP A 152 8.92 -4.38 -17.87
N TRP A 153 10.06 -4.43 -17.15
CA TRP A 153 11.40 -4.27 -17.70
C TRP A 153 11.83 -5.41 -18.65
N GLU A 154 11.08 -6.51 -18.66
CA GLU A 154 11.24 -7.64 -19.59
C GLU A 154 10.30 -7.53 -20.81
N GLY A 155 9.45 -6.49 -20.83
CA GLY A 155 8.49 -6.23 -21.91
C GLY A 155 7.15 -6.96 -21.77
N ASN A 156 6.89 -7.65 -20.65
CA ASN A 156 5.63 -8.35 -20.43
C ASN A 156 4.52 -7.39 -19.99
N MET A 157 3.31 -7.60 -20.49
CA MET A 157 2.14 -6.78 -20.14
C MET A 157 1.43 -7.33 -18.90
N HIS A 158 1.14 -6.44 -17.95
CA HIS A 158 0.42 -6.75 -16.71
C HIS A 158 -0.83 -5.88 -16.59
N ASP A 159 -1.95 -6.49 -16.20
CA ASP A 159 -3.20 -5.79 -15.91
C ASP A 159 -3.18 -5.26 -14.47
N THR A 160 -3.54 -3.99 -14.28
CA THR A 160 -3.83 -3.45 -12.95
C THR A 160 -5.18 -3.96 -12.46
N GLN A 161 -5.21 -4.58 -11.28
CA GLN A 161 -6.43 -5.18 -10.73
C GLN A 161 -7.41 -4.11 -10.22
N ASP A 162 -6.89 -2.97 -9.74
CA ASP A 162 -7.65 -1.78 -9.35
C ASP A 162 -7.08 -0.52 -10.01
N GLY A 163 -7.92 0.51 -10.23
CA GLY A 163 -7.47 1.83 -10.72
C GLY A 163 -6.29 2.36 -9.91
N ALA A 164 -6.37 2.21 -8.57
CA ALA A 164 -5.31 2.24 -7.56
C ALA A 164 -3.88 2.22 -8.09
N ASP A 165 -3.66 1.13 -8.82
CA ASP A 165 -2.35 0.66 -9.22
C ASP A 165 -1.95 1.32 -10.54
N ALA A 166 -2.91 1.68 -11.39
CA ALA A 166 -2.69 2.25 -12.70
C ALA A 166 -2.10 3.66 -12.69
N ALA A 167 -2.68 4.57 -11.89
CA ALA A 167 -2.27 5.97 -11.88
C ALA A 167 -0.87 6.17 -11.30
N ASN A 168 -0.45 5.36 -10.32
CA ASN A 168 0.91 5.44 -9.77
C ASN A 168 1.90 4.47 -10.44
N ALA A 169 1.49 3.27 -10.87
CA ALA A 169 2.40 2.32 -11.53
C ALA A 169 2.77 2.76 -12.95
N GLY A 170 1.86 3.42 -13.69
CA GLY A 170 2.14 3.92 -15.04
C GLY A 170 3.34 4.88 -15.08
N TYR A 171 3.52 5.71 -14.05
CA TYR A 171 4.71 6.57 -13.93
C TYR A 171 5.95 5.82 -13.44
N MET A 172 5.79 4.74 -12.66
CA MET A 172 6.90 3.96 -12.10
C MET A 172 7.60 3.04 -13.12
N THR A 173 6.96 2.75 -14.25
CA THR A 173 7.44 1.76 -15.23
C THR A 173 8.15 2.35 -16.44
N ASP A 174 8.10 3.67 -16.65
CA ASP A 174 8.65 4.26 -17.86
C ASP A 174 10.15 4.60 -17.76
N LYS A 175 10.90 4.00 -18.69
CA LYS A 175 12.31 4.23 -19.10
C LYS A 175 13.44 3.88 -18.12
N ALA A 176 13.75 2.58 -18.06
CA ALA A 176 15.16 2.15 -18.06
C ALA A 176 15.59 1.88 -19.50
N GLY A 177 15.99 2.94 -20.20
CA GLY A 177 16.55 2.85 -21.55
C GLY A 177 17.68 3.85 -21.66
N ASP A 178 18.85 3.44 -21.19
CA ASP A 178 20.19 3.69 -21.75
C ASP A 178 21.20 2.73 -21.10
#